data_AF-A0A973CQB3-F1
#
_entry.id   AF-A0A973CQB3-F1
#
_cell.length_a   1.000
_cell.length_b   1.000
_cell.length_c   1.000
_cell.angle_alpha   90.00
_cell.angle_beta   90.00
_cell.angle_gamma   90.00
#
_symmetry.space_group_name_H-M   'P 1'
#
loop_
_entity.id
_entity.type
_entity.pdbx_description
1 polymer ?
#
loop_
_entity_poly.entity_id
_entity_poly.type
_entity_poly.pdbx_seq_one_letter_code
_entity_poly.pdbx_strand_id
1 'polypeptide(L)'
;MRDTLFRFNLDPSTQFCGGMSGGSVNSYSAARFNKERIGGILSYGGWLQNMYDPWFKYPKGLMVARGSGNNDRGANGWLKKDAAHLKKFKAKIKNWEHKGGHTVPPIGNIREMVKWLVATSGKPGDPEKAKTLAAKWAADPYSKGAINSMLKAITTKPKTYYCTEALKVLYKAMGDDEKFKKVTIPKSKSSAAALETYFGYSAYGAACVGDSARYHSAAYALRKLIKGNKKTRWHGILATFELFSPHESIKGDPKKVLVAMKPYGAKKAPMVNRMILAAAYLENGQKANAKRIAKGIKVQGQHKRFPK
;
A
#
# COMPACT_ATOMS: atom_id res chain seq x y z
N MET A 1 -8.99 -8.69 -1.68
CA MET A 1 -8.05 -8.98 -2.79
C MET A 1 -7.22 -10.25 -2.62
N ARG A 2 -6.87 -10.71 -1.39
CA ARG A 2 -6.27 -12.05 -1.19
C ARG A 2 -7.14 -13.12 -1.85
N ASP A 3 -8.41 -13.13 -1.50
CA ASP A 3 -9.37 -14.11 -1.98
C ASP A 3 -9.41 -14.22 -3.51
N THR A 4 -9.45 -13.08 -4.21
CA THR A 4 -9.43 -13.05 -5.68
C THR A 4 -8.11 -13.55 -6.29
N LEU A 5 -6.97 -13.40 -5.60
CA LEU A 5 -5.68 -13.95 -6.06
C LEU A 5 -5.67 -15.48 -6.08
N PHE A 6 -6.34 -16.11 -5.12
CA PHE A 6 -6.34 -17.57 -4.96
C PHE A 6 -7.48 -18.24 -5.73
N ARG A 7 -8.59 -17.54 -5.98
CA ARG A 7 -9.77 -18.12 -6.66
C ARG A 7 -9.75 -17.97 -8.18
N PHE A 8 -9.12 -16.93 -8.70
CA PHE A 8 -9.17 -16.64 -10.13
C PHE A 8 -7.77 -16.60 -10.73
N ASN A 9 -7.61 -17.25 -11.88
CA ASN A 9 -6.39 -17.15 -12.69
C ASN A 9 -6.55 -16.01 -13.71
N LEU A 10 -6.37 -14.78 -13.24
CA LEU A 10 -6.45 -13.58 -14.06
C LEU A 10 -5.11 -13.27 -14.71
N ASP A 11 -5.12 -12.73 -15.93
CA ASP A 11 -3.93 -12.12 -16.51
C ASP A 11 -3.44 -10.98 -15.59
N PRO A 12 -2.23 -11.09 -15.03
CA PRO A 12 -1.73 -10.13 -14.04
C PRO A 12 -1.37 -8.77 -14.64
N SER A 13 -1.27 -8.67 -15.97
CA SER A 13 -0.99 -7.40 -16.64
C SER A 13 -2.21 -6.51 -16.81
N THR A 14 -3.42 -7.10 -16.77
CA THR A 14 -4.70 -6.44 -17.09
C THR A 14 -5.64 -6.31 -15.89
N GLN A 15 -5.11 -6.34 -14.66
CA GLN A 15 -5.90 -6.04 -13.46
C GLN A 15 -6.00 -4.54 -13.23
N PHE A 16 -7.23 -4.01 -13.32
CA PHE A 16 -7.55 -2.59 -13.15
C PHE A 16 -8.51 -2.36 -11.98
N CYS A 17 -8.47 -1.17 -11.40
CA CYS A 17 -9.50 -0.68 -10.47
C CYS A 17 -10.18 0.56 -11.06
N GLY A 18 -11.44 0.79 -10.73
CA GLY A 18 -12.13 1.97 -11.22
C GLY A 18 -13.32 2.38 -10.37
N GLY A 19 -13.80 3.59 -10.63
CA GLY A 19 -15.00 4.11 -9.98
C GLY A 19 -15.20 5.61 -10.22
N MET A 20 -16.39 6.09 -9.88
CA MET A 20 -16.75 7.50 -10.00
C MET A 20 -16.44 8.28 -8.72
N SER A 21 -15.97 9.52 -8.86
CA SER A 21 -15.80 10.46 -7.73
C SER A 21 -14.95 9.86 -6.60
N GLY A 22 -15.51 9.68 -5.39
CA GLY A 22 -14.85 8.96 -4.30
C GLY A 22 -14.38 7.53 -4.66
N GLY A 23 -15.06 6.85 -5.57
CA GLY A 23 -14.61 5.57 -6.12
C GLY A 23 -13.30 5.66 -6.93
N SER A 24 -13.06 6.79 -7.61
CA SER A 24 -11.75 7.05 -8.23
C SER A 24 -10.66 7.26 -7.19
N VAL A 25 -10.96 8.01 -6.13
CA VAL A 25 -10.03 8.23 -5.00
C VAL A 25 -9.62 6.89 -4.39
N ASN A 26 -10.60 6.00 -4.19
CA ASN A 26 -10.37 4.65 -3.71
C ASN A 26 -9.56 3.81 -4.71
N SER A 27 -9.76 4.01 -6.02
CA SER A 27 -8.98 3.32 -7.06
C SER A 27 -7.50 3.71 -7.03
N TYR A 28 -7.20 5.01 -6.87
CA TYR A 28 -5.83 5.48 -6.66
C TYR A 28 -5.22 4.89 -5.37
N SER A 29 -5.99 4.80 -4.30
CA SER A 29 -5.55 4.15 -3.05
C SER A 29 -5.28 2.65 -3.24
N ALA A 30 -6.18 1.93 -3.91
CA ALA A 30 -6.02 0.52 -4.21
C ALA A 30 -4.76 0.24 -5.03
N ALA A 31 -4.47 1.08 -6.03
CA ALA A 31 -3.27 0.96 -6.86
C ALA A 31 -1.96 1.16 -6.04
N ARG A 32 -1.98 1.98 -4.99
CA ARG A 32 -0.84 2.12 -4.07
C ARG A 32 -0.66 0.89 -3.18
N PHE A 33 -1.77 0.41 -2.62
CA PHE A 33 -1.78 -0.72 -1.68
C PHE A 33 -1.46 -2.05 -2.35
N ASN A 34 -1.75 -2.18 -3.66
CA ASN A 34 -1.63 -3.43 -4.41
C ASN A 34 -0.79 -3.21 -5.67
N LYS A 35 0.32 -2.48 -5.52
CA LYS A 35 1.21 -2.08 -6.62
C LYS A 35 1.82 -3.25 -7.39
N GLU A 36 1.86 -4.42 -6.77
CA GLU A 36 2.31 -5.68 -7.33
C GLU A 36 1.33 -6.24 -8.36
N ARG A 37 0.06 -5.82 -8.31
CA ARG A 37 -1.04 -6.43 -9.06
C ARG A 37 -1.82 -5.44 -9.93
N ILE A 38 -2.07 -4.24 -9.43
CA ILE A 38 -2.90 -3.27 -10.14
C ILE A 38 -2.06 -2.52 -11.17
N GLY A 39 -2.37 -2.75 -12.45
CA GLY A 39 -1.70 -2.13 -13.59
C GLY A 39 -2.27 -0.80 -14.01
N GLY A 40 -3.55 -0.57 -13.74
CA GLY A 40 -4.21 0.63 -14.20
C GLY A 40 -5.50 1.01 -13.47
N ILE A 41 -5.96 2.21 -13.78
CA ILE A 41 -7.08 2.88 -13.13
C ILE A 41 -8.07 3.39 -14.19
N LEU A 42 -9.36 3.14 -13.96
CA LEU A 42 -10.49 3.79 -14.63
C LEU A 42 -11.10 4.83 -13.69
N SER A 43 -10.74 6.10 -13.89
CA SER A 43 -11.23 7.19 -13.06
C SER A 43 -12.34 7.96 -13.76
N TYR A 44 -13.50 8.08 -13.14
CA TYR A 44 -14.64 8.85 -13.65
C TYR A 44 -14.89 10.07 -12.74
N GLY A 45 -14.66 11.29 -13.22
CA GLY A 45 -14.83 12.52 -12.41
C GLY A 45 -14.02 12.50 -11.11
N GLY A 46 -12.81 11.95 -11.14
CA GLY A 46 -12.03 11.64 -9.94
C GLY A 46 -10.71 12.39 -9.80
N TRP A 47 -10.12 12.36 -8.61
CA TRP A 47 -8.84 13.00 -8.30
C TRP A 47 -8.03 12.22 -7.25
N LEU A 48 -6.78 12.63 -7.01
CA LEU A 48 -5.88 12.03 -6.01
C LEU A 48 -6.14 12.47 -4.56
N GLN A 49 -7.15 13.30 -4.28
CA GLN A 49 -7.47 13.81 -2.93
C GLN A 49 -6.27 14.33 -2.13
N ASN A 50 -5.42 15.15 -2.77
CA ASN A 50 -4.19 15.68 -2.15
C ASN A 50 -3.19 14.61 -1.66
N MET A 51 -3.26 13.37 -2.15
CA MET A 51 -2.29 12.31 -1.88
C MET A 51 -0.96 12.54 -2.61
N TYR A 52 -0.37 13.73 -2.46
CA TYR A 52 0.90 14.14 -3.07
C TYR A 52 2.12 13.92 -2.16
N ASP A 53 1.88 13.45 -0.93
CA ASP A 53 2.92 13.14 0.05
C ASP A 53 3.92 12.14 -0.55
N PRO A 54 5.25 12.36 -0.46
CA PRO A 54 6.28 11.44 -0.96
C PRO A 54 6.19 10.01 -0.41
N TRP A 55 5.50 9.82 0.71
CA TRP A 55 5.16 8.52 1.27
C TRP A 55 4.23 7.71 0.37
N PHE A 56 3.30 8.38 -0.31
CA PHE A 56 2.32 7.76 -1.19
C PHE A 56 2.95 7.46 -2.54
N LYS A 57 3.53 6.26 -2.66
CA LYS A 57 4.19 5.80 -3.88
C LYS A 57 3.21 5.03 -4.76
N TYR A 58 3.13 5.42 -6.03
CA TYR A 58 2.36 4.71 -7.05
C TYR A 58 3.24 3.69 -7.79
N PRO A 59 2.62 2.66 -8.41
CA PRO A 59 3.35 1.70 -9.24
C PRO A 59 4.08 2.42 -10.37
N LYS A 60 5.32 2.03 -10.65
CA LYS A 60 6.04 2.52 -11.82
C LYS A 60 5.28 2.11 -13.08
N GLY A 61 5.05 3.05 -13.99
CA GLY A 61 4.31 2.78 -15.22
C GLY A 61 2.82 2.53 -15.02
N LEU A 62 2.21 3.05 -13.94
CA LEU A 62 0.77 2.98 -13.72
C LEU A 62 0.01 3.59 -14.91
N MET A 63 -1.02 2.90 -15.40
CA MET A 63 -1.88 3.41 -16.47
C MET A 63 -3.12 4.06 -15.87
N VAL A 64 -3.49 5.26 -16.31
CA VAL A 64 -4.63 5.99 -15.76
C VAL A 64 -5.49 6.51 -16.90
N ALA A 65 -6.65 5.89 -17.07
CA ALA A 65 -7.69 6.37 -17.95
C ALA A 65 -8.65 7.26 -17.15
N ARG A 66 -8.77 8.53 -17.53
CA ARG A 66 -9.61 9.52 -16.83
C ARG A 66 -10.75 9.98 -17.74
N GLY A 67 -11.98 9.78 -17.31
CA GLY A 67 -13.18 10.27 -17.98
C GLY A 67 -13.83 11.34 -17.13
N SER A 68 -14.09 12.53 -17.69
CA SER A 68 -14.78 13.61 -16.98
C SER A 68 -15.75 14.34 -17.90
N GLY A 69 -16.84 14.84 -17.31
CA GLY A 69 -17.70 15.80 -17.98
C GLY A 69 -16.98 17.13 -18.18
N ASN A 70 -17.17 17.78 -19.32
CA ASN A 70 -16.55 19.06 -19.64
C ASN A 70 -16.94 20.18 -18.66
N ASN A 71 -18.13 20.10 -18.05
CA ASN A 71 -18.62 21.05 -17.04
C ASN A 71 -18.31 20.62 -15.60
N ASP A 72 -17.61 19.51 -15.37
CA ASP A 72 -17.17 19.09 -14.03
C ASP A 72 -15.95 19.90 -13.56
N ARG A 73 -16.20 21.14 -13.12
CA ARG A 73 -15.15 22.05 -12.64
C ARG A 73 -14.36 21.45 -11.45
N GLY A 74 -15.02 20.66 -10.62
CA GLY A 74 -14.43 20.00 -9.45
C GLY A 74 -13.33 19.03 -9.86
N ALA A 75 -13.68 17.99 -10.61
CA ALA A 75 -12.71 16.99 -11.06
C ALA A 75 -11.68 17.58 -12.03
N ASN A 76 -12.11 18.43 -12.97
CA ASN A 76 -11.23 18.99 -14.00
C ASN A 76 -10.14 19.89 -13.41
N GLY A 77 -10.43 20.59 -12.30
CA GLY A 77 -9.44 21.39 -11.57
C GLY A 77 -8.23 20.59 -11.06
N TRP A 78 -8.37 19.28 -10.84
CA TRP A 78 -7.28 18.43 -10.34
C TRP A 78 -6.45 17.77 -11.43
N LEU A 79 -6.95 17.70 -12.67
CA LEU A 79 -6.34 16.88 -13.73
C LEU A 79 -4.86 17.20 -13.99
N LYS A 80 -4.50 18.50 -14.05
CA LYS A 80 -3.12 18.94 -14.30
C LYS A 80 -2.19 18.59 -13.12
N LYS A 81 -2.63 18.88 -11.90
CA LYS A 81 -1.86 18.62 -10.66
C LYS A 81 -1.63 17.13 -10.45
N ASP A 82 -2.67 16.32 -10.67
CA ASP A 82 -2.61 14.87 -10.54
C ASP A 82 -1.69 14.27 -11.58
N ALA A 83 -1.79 14.71 -12.84
CA ALA A 83 -0.89 14.26 -13.90
C ALA A 83 0.57 14.60 -13.60
N ALA A 84 0.86 15.80 -13.11
CA ALA A 84 2.21 16.21 -12.75
C ALA A 84 2.79 15.34 -11.61
N HIS A 85 1.98 14.98 -10.62
CA HIS A 85 2.42 14.08 -9.56
C HIS A 85 2.68 12.65 -10.07
N LEU A 86 1.73 12.10 -10.84
CA LEU A 86 1.81 10.72 -11.36
C LEU A 86 2.95 10.53 -12.36
N LYS A 87 3.34 11.57 -13.11
CA LYS A 87 4.51 11.56 -14.00
C LYS A 87 5.81 11.20 -13.27
N LYS A 88 5.94 11.51 -11.97
CA LYS A 88 7.10 11.11 -11.14
C LYS A 88 7.27 9.60 -11.04
N PHE A 89 6.19 8.84 -11.25
CA PHE A 89 6.17 7.38 -11.26
C PHE A 89 6.15 6.80 -12.68
N LYS A 90 6.45 7.62 -13.70
CA LYS A 90 6.37 7.24 -15.12
C LYS A 90 4.97 6.75 -15.52
N ALA A 91 3.92 7.26 -14.88
CA ALA A 91 2.55 6.88 -15.20
C ALA A 91 2.18 7.30 -16.63
N LYS A 92 1.42 6.45 -17.32
CA LYS A 92 0.80 6.74 -18.61
C LYS A 92 -0.62 7.20 -18.34
N ILE A 93 -1.01 8.35 -18.87
CA ILE A 93 -2.30 8.98 -18.53
C ILE A 93 -2.98 9.39 -19.83
N LYS A 94 -4.26 9.04 -19.98
CA LYS A 94 -5.11 9.51 -21.07
C LYS A 94 -6.43 10.03 -20.54
N ASN A 95 -6.88 11.15 -21.10
CA ASN A 95 -8.11 11.83 -20.72
C ASN A 95 -9.15 11.64 -21.81
N TRP A 96 -10.39 11.42 -21.40
CA TRP A 96 -11.59 11.46 -22.22
C TRP A 96 -12.52 12.49 -21.62
N GLU A 97 -12.98 13.39 -22.46
CA GLU A 97 -14.00 14.35 -22.09
C GLU A 97 -15.34 13.92 -22.68
N HIS A 98 -16.43 14.24 -21.99
CA HIS A 98 -17.77 14.11 -22.53
C HIS A 98 -18.63 15.31 -22.16
N LYS A 99 -19.73 15.52 -22.89
CA LYS A 99 -20.69 16.56 -22.55
C LYS A 99 -21.31 16.26 -21.17
N GLY A 100 -21.41 17.27 -20.31
CA GLY A 100 -22.10 17.18 -19.02
C GLY A 100 -21.22 17.55 -17.83
N GLY A 101 -21.76 17.36 -16.62
CA GLY A 101 -21.09 17.65 -15.35
C GLY A 101 -20.51 16.40 -14.69
N HIS A 102 -20.56 16.37 -13.35
CA HIS A 102 -20.01 15.30 -12.52
C HIS A 102 -20.83 14.00 -12.64
N THR A 103 -20.58 13.22 -13.68
CA THR A 103 -21.35 12.01 -14.04
C THR A 103 -20.43 10.91 -14.56
N VAL A 104 -20.93 9.67 -14.60
CA VAL A 104 -20.22 8.56 -15.24
C VAL A 104 -20.14 8.83 -16.76
N PRO A 105 -18.98 8.62 -17.41
CA PRO A 105 -18.86 8.77 -18.85
C PRO A 105 -19.83 7.87 -19.63
N PRO A 106 -20.30 8.30 -20.81
CA PRO A 106 -21.08 7.44 -21.70
C PRO A 106 -20.36 6.12 -21.98
N ILE A 107 -21.13 5.05 -22.22
CA ILE A 107 -20.59 3.70 -22.44
C ILE A 107 -19.56 3.64 -23.57
N GLY A 108 -19.72 4.46 -24.61
CA GLY A 108 -18.73 4.59 -25.69
C GLY A 108 -17.36 5.04 -25.18
N ASN A 109 -17.32 6.07 -24.33
CA ASN A 109 -16.09 6.53 -23.69
C ASN A 109 -15.49 5.44 -22.79
N ILE A 110 -16.31 4.76 -21.99
CA ILE A 110 -15.84 3.68 -21.12
C ILE A 110 -15.18 2.56 -21.93
N ARG A 111 -15.78 2.15 -23.05
CA ARG A 111 -15.21 1.12 -23.94
C ARG A 111 -13.83 1.54 -24.46
N GLU A 112 -13.69 2.79 -24.93
CA GLU A 112 -12.41 3.30 -25.43
C GLU A 112 -11.35 3.44 -24.32
N MET A 113 -11.77 3.78 -23.10
CA MET A 113 -10.90 3.81 -21.93
C MET A 113 -10.35 2.41 -21.59
N VAL A 114 -11.22 1.40 -21.58
CA VAL A 114 -10.83 0.01 -21.31
C VAL A 114 -9.93 -0.53 -22.42
N LYS A 115 -10.28 -0.32 -23.69
CA LYS A 115 -9.44 -0.70 -24.84
C LYS A 115 -8.04 -0.10 -24.73
N TRP A 116 -7.94 1.18 -24.38
CA TRP A 116 -6.66 1.83 -24.19
C TRP A 116 -5.85 1.23 -23.04
N LEU A 117 -6.47 0.90 -21.90
CA LEU A 117 -5.78 0.25 -20.78
C LEU A 117 -5.24 -1.13 -21.17
N VAL A 118 -6.06 -1.96 -21.83
CA VAL A 118 -5.64 -3.28 -22.30
C VAL A 118 -4.51 -3.17 -23.31
N ALA A 119 -4.65 -2.32 -24.33
CA ALA A 119 -3.61 -2.12 -25.36
C ALA A 119 -2.30 -1.54 -24.80
N THR A 120 -2.37 -0.78 -23.70
CA THR A 120 -1.19 -0.18 -23.06
C THR A 120 -0.51 -1.14 -22.07
N SER A 121 -1.18 -2.23 -21.69
CA SER A 121 -0.68 -3.20 -20.71
C SER A 121 0.54 -3.95 -21.25
N GLY A 122 1.47 -4.25 -20.36
CA GLY A 122 2.68 -5.00 -20.72
C GLY A 122 2.39 -6.49 -20.87
N LYS A 123 3.35 -7.26 -21.39
CA LYS A 123 3.23 -8.72 -21.43
C LYS A 123 3.36 -9.31 -20.00
N PRO A 124 2.47 -10.22 -19.56
CA PRO A 124 2.49 -10.78 -18.20
C PRO A 124 3.61 -11.82 -17.97
N GLY A 125 4.37 -12.15 -19.00
CA GLY A 125 5.38 -13.21 -18.96
C GLY A 125 4.79 -14.60 -19.19
N ASP A 126 5.63 -15.63 -19.01
CA ASP A 126 5.28 -17.03 -19.24
C ASP A 126 4.64 -17.67 -17.98
N PRO A 127 3.36 -18.13 -18.06
CA PRO A 127 2.67 -18.71 -16.92
C PRO A 127 3.23 -20.07 -16.50
N GLU A 128 3.69 -20.91 -17.42
CA GLU A 128 4.18 -22.26 -17.10
C GLU A 128 5.55 -22.19 -16.43
N LYS A 129 6.44 -21.31 -16.90
CA LYS A 129 7.70 -21.04 -16.20
C LYS A 129 7.47 -20.46 -14.81
N ALA A 130 6.46 -19.62 -14.64
CA ALA A 130 6.11 -19.09 -13.33
C ALA A 130 5.60 -20.19 -12.38
N LYS A 131 4.74 -21.10 -12.84
CA LYS A 131 4.26 -22.26 -12.06
C LYS A 131 5.39 -23.20 -11.67
N THR A 132 6.29 -23.54 -12.60
CA THR A 132 7.46 -24.39 -12.31
C THR A 132 8.35 -23.77 -11.23
N LEU A 133 8.58 -22.45 -11.30
CA LEU A 133 9.34 -21.76 -10.26
C LEU A 133 8.59 -21.72 -8.93
N ALA A 134 7.27 -21.57 -8.95
CA ALA A 134 6.43 -21.58 -7.76
C ALA A 134 6.44 -22.93 -7.04
N ALA A 135 6.42 -24.04 -7.78
CA ALA A 135 6.56 -25.38 -7.22
C ALA A 135 7.91 -25.54 -6.47
N LYS A 136 9.00 -24.99 -7.03
CA LYS A 136 10.31 -24.98 -6.36
C LYS A 136 10.29 -24.15 -5.06
N TRP A 137 9.63 -23.00 -5.06
CA TRP A 137 9.47 -22.22 -3.83
C TRP A 137 8.60 -22.93 -2.81
N ALA A 138 7.54 -23.62 -3.24
CA ALA A 138 6.61 -24.30 -2.35
C ALA A 138 7.23 -25.54 -1.68
N ALA A 139 8.23 -26.18 -2.28
CA ALA A 139 8.95 -27.32 -1.70
C ALA A 139 9.74 -26.93 -0.43
N ASP A 140 10.34 -25.74 -0.41
CA ASP A 140 11.00 -25.18 0.77
C ASP A 140 10.81 -23.65 0.85
N PRO A 141 9.62 -23.20 1.32
CA PRO A 141 9.23 -21.79 1.24
C PRO A 141 9.92 -20.91 2.29
N TYR A 142 10.60 -21.52 3.26
CA TYR A 142 11.29 -20.82 4.34
C TYR A 142 12.80 -20.70 4.09
N SER A 143 13.34 -21.42 3.11
CA SER A 143 14.73 -21.26 2.71
C SER A 143 15.07 -19.82 2.31
N LYS A 144 16.29 -19.40 2.62
CA LYS A 144 16.85 -18.11 2.18
C LYS A 144 16.76 -17.95 0.66
N GLY A 145 16.95 -19.05 -0.09
CA GLY A 145 16.85 -19.07 -1.56
C GLY A 145 15.45 -18.77 -2.06
N ALA A 146 14.43 -19.46 -1.52
CA ALA A 146 13.04 -19.24 -1.91
C ALA A 146 12.56 -17.84 -1.53
N ILE A 147 12.79 -17.40 -0.29
CA ILE A 147 12.42 -16.05 0.17
C ILE A 147 13.04 -14.96 -0.71
N ASN A 148 14.35 -15.02 -0.98
CA ASN A 148 15.01 -14.03 -1.83
C ASN A 148 14.43 -14.01 -3.24
N SER A 149 14.17 -15.19 -3.82
CA SER A 149 13.65 -15.33 -5.17
C SER A 149 12.21 -14.81 -5.29
N MET A 150 11.34 -15.15 -4.34
CA MET A 150 9.96 -14.63 -4.26
C MET A 150 9.95 -13.09 -4.11
N LEU A 151 10.73 -12.55 -3.16
CA LEU A 151 10.79 -11.11 -2.93
C LEU A 151 11.38 -10.35 -4.12
N LYS A 152 12.34 -10.94 -4.83
CA LYS A 152 12.85 -10.39 -6.10
C LYS A 152 11.76 -10.37 -7.17
N ALA A 153 10.99 -11.44 -7.34
CA ALA A 153 9.88 -11.48 -8.29
C ALA A 153 8.83 -10.40 -7.99
N ILE A 154 8.45 -10.24 -6.72
CA ILE A 154 7.50 -9.23 -6.25
C ILE A 154 7.97 -7.81 -6.57
N THR A 155 9.24 -7.52 -6.32
CA THR A 155 9.79 -6.16 -6.44
C THR A 155 10.24 -5.78 -7.85
N THR A 156 10.68 -6.74 -8.66
CA THR A 156 11.28 -6.48 -9.98
C THR A 156 10.39 -6.86 -11.15
N LYS A 157 9.40 -7.75 -10.94
CA LYS A 157 8.47 -8.22 -11.99
C LYS A 157 7.00 -8.00 -11.57
N PRO A 158 6.59 -6.81 -11.11
CA PRO A 158 5.19 -6.58 -10.73
C PRO A 158 4.27 -6.81 -11.94
N LYS A 159 3.04 -7.27 -11.70
CA LYS A 159 2.02 -7.49 -12.74
C LYS A 159 2.40 -8.57 -13.76
N THR A 160 3.10 -9.59 -13.28
CA THR A 160 3.50 -10.77 -14.06
C THR A 160 3.05 -12.05 -13.37
N TYR A 161 3.03 -13.17 -14.11
CA TYR A 161 2.73 -14.47 -13.51
C TYR A 161 3.77 -14.84 -12.43
N TYR A 162 5.04 -14.49 -12.61
CA TYR A 162 6.09 -14.70 -11.60
C TYR A 162 5.79 -14.01 -10.27
N CYS A 163 5.34 -12.74 -10.32
CA CYS A 163 4.96 -12.01 -9.12
C CYS A 163 3.68 -12.59 -8.49
N THR A 164 2.69 -12.94 -9.31
CA THR A 164 1.44 -13.55 -8.86
C THR A 164 1.69 -14.85 -8.09
N GLU A 165 2.50 -15.75 -8.64
CA GLU A 165 2.86 -17.00 -7.98
C GLU A 165 3.75 -16.78 -6.76
N ALA A 166 4.68 -15.83 -6.81
CA ALA A 166 5.49 -15.46 -5.65
C ALA A 166 4.62 -14.96 -4.49
N LEU A 167 3.62 -14.13 -4.77
CA LEU A 167 2.65 -13.67 -3.78
C LEU A 167 1.86 -14.84 -3.19
N LYS A 168 1.38 -15.78 -4.02
CA LYS A 168 0.62 -16.96 -3.55
C LYS A 168 1.45 -17.80 -2.58
N VAL A 169 2.68 -18.16 -2.95
CA VAL A 169 3.56 -18.98 -2.11
C VAL A 169 3.95 -18.22 -0.83
N LEU A 170 4.35 -16.94 -0.96
CA LEU A 170 4.73 -16.12 0.19
C LEU A 170 3.55 -15.91 1.15
N TYR A 171 2.33 -15.69 0.66
CA TYR A 171 1.15 -15.55 1.52
C TYR A 171 0.77 -16.83 2.26
N LYS A 172 1.08 -18.00 1.70
CA LYS A 172 0.94 -19.28 2.40
C LYS A 172 2.01 -19.40 3.49
N ALA A 173 3.28 -19.13 3.15
CA ALA A 173 4.39 -19.16 4.10
C ALA A 173 4.20 -18.21 5.28
N MET A 174 3.71 -16.99 5.04
CA MET A 174 3.41 -16.01 6.08
C MET A 174 2.23 -16.41 6.99
N GLY A 175 1.45 -17.43 6.61
CA GLY A 175 0.38 -17.97 7.43
C GLY A 175 0.85 -18.87 8.57
N ASP A 176 2.11 -19.31 8.54
CA ASP A 176 2.80 -19.99 9.64
C ASP A 176 3.87 -19.03 10.17
N ASP A 177 3.45 -18.14 11.07
CA ASP A 177 4.29 -17.03 11.54
C ASP A 177 5.47 -17.50 12.40
N GLU A 178 5.31 -18.61 13.11
CA GLU A 178 6.38 -19.24 13.89
C GLU A 178 7.53 -19.73 13.00
N LYS A 179 7.24 -20.33 11.84
CA LYS A 179 8.28 -20.64 10.85
C LYS A 179 8.77 -19.39 10.13
N PHE A 180 7.87 -18.48 9.74
CA PHE A 180 8.25 -17.31 8.98
C PHE A 180 9.17 -16.35 9.78
N LYS A 181 8.98 -16.20 11.09
CA LYS A 181 9.87 -15.39 11.95
C LYS A 181 11.32 -15.90 12.00
N LYS A 182 11.58 -17.14 11.57
CA LYS A 182 12.93 -17.73 11.50
C LYS A 182 13.63 -17.44 10.16
N VAL A 183 12.92 -16.92 9.16
CA VAL A 183 13.51 -16.65 7.84
C VAL A 183 14.43 -15.43 7.86
N THR A 184 15.43 -15.47 6.97
CA THR A 184 16.30 -14.33 6.72
C THR A 184 15.68 -13.40 5.68
N ILE A 185 15.37 -12.16 6.08
CA ILE A 185 14.87 -11.13 5.16
C ILE A 185 16.05 -10.41 4.49
N PRO A 186 16.14 -10.41 3.16
CA PRO A 186 17.24 -9.77 2.45
C PRO A 186 17.24 -8.26 2.65
N LYS A 187 18.40 -7.72 3.04
CA LYS A 187 18.63 -6.28 3.16
C LYS A 187 19.31 -5.75 1.90
N SER A 188 18.58 -5.71 0.78
CA SER A 188 19.09 -5.06 -0.43
C SER A 188 18.69 -3.58 -0.45
N LYS A 189 19.68 -2.68 -0.54
CA LYS A 189 19.45 -1.23 -0.61
C LYS A 189 18.55 -0.85 -1.79
N SER A 190 18.66 -1.52 -2.93
CA SER A 190 17.89 -1.21 -4.14
C SER A 190 16.42 -1.64 -4.07
N SER A 191 16.07 -2.56 -3.18
CA SER A 191 14.70 -3.07 -3.01
C SER A 191 14.07 -2.72 -1.66
N ALA A 192 14.84 -2.20 -0.70
CA ALA A 192 14.39 -1.90 0.65
C ALA A 192 13.09 -1.09 0.69
N ALA A 193 13.02 0.03 -0.03
CA ALA A 193 11.80 0.86 -0.05
C ALA A 193 10.58 0.12 -0.63
N ALA A 194 10.79 -0.75 -1.63
CA ALA A 194 9.71 -1.52 -2.23
C ALA A 194 9.21 -2.60 -1.26
N LEU A 195 10.11 -3.28 -0.57
CA LEU A 195 9.82 -4.31 0.43
C LEU A 195 9.19 -3.73 1.70
N GLU A 196 9.69 -2.59 2.20
CA GLU A 196 9.07 -1.86 3.31
C GLU A 196 7.61 -1.54 3.02
N THR A 197 7.33 -1.05 1.81
CA THR A 197 5.96 -0.74 1.39
C THR A 197 5.10 -2.01 1.30
N TYR A 198 5.64 -3.10 0.73
CA TYR A 198 4.93 -4.36 0.58
C TYR A 198 4.56 -4.97 1.94
N PHE A 199 5.54 -5.14 2.84
CA PHE A 199 5.29 -5.70 4.17
C PHE A 199 4.49 -4.75 5.05
N GLY A 200 4.65 -3.43 4.89
CA GLY A 200 3.83 -2.43 5.58
C GLY A 200 2.34 -2.54 5.23
N TYR A 201 2.00 -2.58 3.94
CA TYR A 201 0.61 -2.78 3.54
C TYR A 201 0.09 -4.18 3.83
N SER A 202 0.95 -5.20 3.79
CA SER A 202 0.58 -6.56 4.19
C SER A 202 0.23 -6.64 5.68
N ALA A 203 1.02 -6.01 6.55
CA ALA A 203 0.73 -5.91 7.98
C ALA A 203 -0.54 -5.11 8.24
N TYR A 204 -0.68 -3.94 7.60
CA TYR A 204 -1.88 -3.11 7.70
C TYR A 204 -3.15 -3.89 7.31
N GLY A 205 -3.14 -4.52 6.14
CA GLY A 205 -4.30 -5.28 5.65
C GLY A 205 -4.64 -6.48 6.53
N ALA A 206 -3.63 -7.20 7.03
CA ALA A 206 -3.82 -8.33 7.94
C ALA A 206 -4.41 -7.88 9.28
N ALA A 207 -3.90 -6.79 9.86
CA ALA A 207 -4.41 -6.23 11.11
C ALA A 207 -5.87 -5.76 10.97
N CYS A 208 -6.24 -5.10 9.87
CA CYS A 208 -7.62 -4.67 9.64
C CYS A 208 -8.63 -5.83 9.66
N VAL A 209 -8.24 -7.03 9.24
CA VAL A 209 -9.12 -8.20 9.15
C VAL A 209 -8.87 -9.25 10.24
N GLY A 210 -8.01 -8.98 11.22
CA GLY A 210 -7.72 -9.90 12.33
C GLY A 210 -6.88 -11.13 11.97
N ASP A 211 -6.15 -11.10 10.84
CA ASP A 211 -5.27 -12.19 10.41
C ASP A 211 -3.92 -12.12 11.14
N SER A 212 -3.89 -12.63 12.38
CA SER A 212 -2.76 -12.49 13.31
C SER A 212 -1.46 -13.10 12.79
N ALA A 213 -1.51 -14.31 12.23
CA ALA A 213 -0.32 -14.97 11.69
C ALA A 213 0.35 -14.12 10.59
N ARG A 214 -0.44 -13.67 9.60
CA ARG A 214 0.12 -12.83 8.54
C ARG A 214 0.55 -11.46 9.03
N TYR A 215 -0.17 -10.88 9.99
CA TYR A 215 0.24 -9.64 10.63
C TYR A 215 1.62 -9.80 11.28
N HIS A 216 1.83 -10.82 12.11
CA HIS A 216 3.10 -11.05 12.79
C HIS A 216 4.24 -11.34 11.82
N SER A 217 4.01 -12.16 10.80
CA SER A 217 4.97 -12.41 9.71
C SER A 217 5.38 -11.12 8.99
N ALA A 218 4.40 -10.30 8.59
CA ALA A 218 4.64 -9.05 7.89
C ALA A 218 5.34 -8.02 8.79
N ALA A 219 4.89 -7.88 10.03
CA ALA A 219 5.48 -6.99 11.02
C ALA A 219 6.92 -7.39 11.37
N TYR A 220 7.21 -8.69 11.50
CA TYR A 220 8.56 -9.21 11.64
C TYR A 220 9.45 -8.77 10.49
N ALA A 221 9.04 -9.05 9.24
CA ALA A 221 9.83 -8.69 8.08
C ALA A 221 10.03 -7.18 7.95
N LEU A 222 8.97 -6.41 8.19
CA LEU A 222 9.01 -4.95 8.17
C LEU A 222 10.00 -4.42 9.20
N ARG A 223 9.95 -4.89 10.46
CA ARG A 223 10.89 -4.51 11.53
C ARG A 223 12.34 -4.80 11.16
N LYS A 224 12.61 -5.94 10.49
CA LYS A 224 13.97 -6.27 10.01
C LYS A 224 14.47 -5.31 8.94
N LEU A 225 13.57 -4.82 8.07
CA LEU A 225 13.89 -3.85 7.01
C LEU A 225 14.09 -2.44 7.56
N ILE A 226 13.24 -2.00 8.47
CA ILE A 226 13.25 -0.61 8.98
C ILE A 226 14.13 -0.42 10.23
N LYS A 227 14.81 -1.47 10.71
CA LYS A 227 15.67 -1.38 11.91
C LYS A 227 16.68 -0.25 11.75
N GLY A 228 16.62 0.74 12.65
CA GLY A 228 17.50 1.93 12.65
C GLY A 228 16.99 3.10 11.81
N ASN A 229 15.99 2.91 10.95
CA ASN A 229 15.39 3.99 10.16
C ASN A 229 14.29 4.71 10.95
N LYS A 230 14.67 5.69 11.78
CA LYS A 230 13.73 6.42 12.64
C LYS A 230 12.72 7.31 11.89
N LYS A 231 12.85 7.47 10.57
CA LYS A 231 12.02 8.37 9.75
C LYS A 231 10.79 7.67 9.13
N THR A 232 10.70 6.35 9.19
CA THR A 232 9.58 5.63 8.57
C THR A 232 8.29 5.78 9.39
N ARG A 233 7.14 5.91 8.70
CA ARG A 233 5.81 5.96 9.33
C ARG A 233 5.32 4.57 9.75
N TRP A 234 5.95 3.51 9.25
CA TRP A 234 5.57 2.13 9.55
C TRP A 234 5.69 1.77 11.03
N HIS A 235 6.64 2.38 11.77
CA HIS A 235 6.73 2.18 13.22
C HIS A 235 5.45 2.60 13.93
N GLY A 236 4.93 3.79 13.60
CA GLY A 236 3.68 4.26 14.17
C GLY A 236 2.50 3.38 13.75
N ILE A 237 2.41 3.00 12.48
CA ILE A 237 1.30 2.15 12.01
C ILE A 237 1.27 0.81 12.76
N LEU A 238 2.40 0.11 12.89
CA LEU A 238 2.47 -1.13 13.67
C LEU A 238 2.10 -0.91 15.15
N ALA A 239 2.67 0.12 15.78
CA ALA A 239 2.38 0.44 17.17
C ALA A 239 0.91 0.82 17.41
N THR A 240 0.24 1.42 16.41
CA THR A 240 -1.19 1.74 16.48
C THR A 240 -2.02 0.47 16.55
N PHE A 241 -1.74 -0.51 15.69
CA PHE A 241 -2.46 -1.79 15.73
C PHE A 241 -2.15 -2.57 17.02
N GLU A 242 -0.91 -2.56 17.49
CA GLU A 242 -0.55 -3.27 18.71
C GLU A 242 -1.20 -2.68 19.97
N LEU A 243 -1.56 -1.39 19.98
CA LEU A 243 -2.26 -0.78 21.10
C LEU A 243 -3.79 -0.78 20.94
N PHE A 244 -4.28 -0.52 19.74
CA PHE A 244 -5.67 -0.14 19.50
C PHE A 244 -6.41 -1.05 18.52
N SER A 245 -5.81 -2.17 18.08
CA SER A 245 -6.53 -3.11 17.22
C SER A 245 -7.81 -3.59 17.91
N PRO A 246 -8.95 -3.66 17.18
CA PRO A 246 -10.15 -4.30 17.70
C PRO A 246 -10.00 -5.82 17.80
N HIS A 247 -9.01 -6.39 17.13
CA HIS A 247 -8.68 -7.82 17.18
C HIS A 247 -7.64 -8.09 18.26
N GLU A 248 -8.02 -8.81 19.31
CA GLU A 248 -7.15 -9.09 20.45
C GLU A 248 -5.87 -9.85 20.06
N SER A 249 -5.98 -10.73 19.06
CA SER A 249 -4.85 -11.51 18.51
C SER A 249 -3.76 -10.66 17.82
N ILE A 250 -4.03 -9.37 17.59
CA ILE A 250 -3.09 -8.39 17.02
C ILE A 250 -2.50 -7.48 18.11
N LYS A 251 -3.19 -7.33 19.25
CA LYS A 251 -2.71 -6.45 20.32
C LYS A 251 -1.41 -6.99 20.88
N GLY A 252 -0.50 -6.05 21.14
CA GLY A 252 0.79 -6.33 21.76
C GLY A 252 0.82 -5.85 23.21
N ASP A 253 1.84 -6.27 23.94
CA ASP A 253 2.14 -5.73 25.26
C ASP A 253 2.44 -4.22 25.16
N PRO A 254 1.64 -3.34 25.81
CA PRO A 254 1.87 -1.89 25.79
C PRO A 254 3.26 -1.49 26.27
N LYS A 255 3.90 -2.26 27.17
CA LYS A 255 5.29 -2.00 27.61
C LYS A 255 6.27 -2.19 26.46
N LYS A 256 6.10 -3.24 25.66
CA LYS A 256 6.93 -3.50 24.46
C LYS A 256 6.71 -2.43 23.40
N VAL A 257 5.47 -2.01 23.17
CA VAL A 257 5.17 -0.92 22.24
C VAL A 257 5.82 0.38 22.71
N LEU A 258 5.73 0.70 24.00
CA LEU A 258 6.37 1.87 24.58
C LEU A 258 7.89 1.84 24.36
N VAL A 259 8.56 0.73 24.66
CA VAL A 259 10.01 0.56 24.42
C VAL A 259 10.34 0.76 22.95
N ALA A 260 9.57 0.16 22.04
CA ALA A 260 9.76 0.32 20.60
C ALA A 260 9.55 1.76 20.12
N MET A 261 8.62 2.51 20.74
CA MET A 261 8.26 3.87 20.32
C MET A 261 9.10 4.97 20.99
N LYS A 262 9.78 4.69 22.11
CA LYS A 262 10.66 5.67 22.81
C LYS A 262 11.63 6.42 21.88
N PRO A 263 12.34 5.78 20.93
CA PRO A 263 13.25 6.48 20.01
C PRO A 263 12.57 7.51 19.10
N TYR A 264 11.24 7.50 18.99
CA TYR A 264 10.41 8.35 18.14
C TYR A 264 9.76 9.50 18.91
N GLY A 265 10.09 9.69 20.20
CA GLY A 265 9.61 10.81 21.01
C GLY A 265 10.28 12.16 20.70
N ALA A 266 11.29 12.18 19.83
CA ALA A 266 12.00 13.41 19.45
C ALA A 266 11.08 14.42 18.75
N LYS A 267 11.31 15.73 18.96
CA LYS A 267 10.52 16.81 18.33
C LYS A 267 10.41 16.70 16.80
N LYS A 268 11.42 16.14 16.14
CA LYS A 268 11.49 15.96 14.67
C LYS A 268 10.79 14.69 14.15
N ALA A 269 10.28 13.83 15.03
CA ALA A 269 9.54 12.65 14.61
C ALA A 269 8.17 13.05 14.01
N PRO A 270 7.62 12.26 13.07
CA PRO A 270 6.27 12.48 12.56
C PRO A 270 5.25 12.63 13.69
N MET A 271 4.31 13.57 13.55
CA MET A 271 3.26 13.86 14.55
C MET A 271 2.54 12.59 15.00
N VAL A 272 2.16 11.73 14.05
CA VAL A 272 1.47 10.46 14.32
C VAL A 272 2.26 9.56 15.28
N ASN A 273 3.57 9.41 15.10
CA ASN A 273 4.41 8.59 15.97
C ASN A 273 4.45 9.15 17.40
N ARG A 274 4.37 10.47 17.55
CA ARG A 274 4.34 11.14 18.86
C ARG A 274 2.99 10.99 19.55
N MET A 275 1.89 11.04 18.80
CA MET A 275 0.56 10.74 19.33
C MET A 275 0.50 9.30 19.84
N ILE A 276 1.01 8.34 19.06
CA ILE A 276 1.05 6.93 19.44
C ILE A 276 1.95 6.71 20.66
N LEU A 277 3.10 7.38 20.74
CA LEU A 277 3.95 7.31 21.93
C LEU A 277 3.25 7.88 23.17
N ALA A 278 2.52 8.99 23.04
CA ALA A 278 1.74 9.54 24.15
C ALA A 278 0.66 8.56 24.62
N ALA A 279 -0.01 7.91 23.68
CA ALA A 279 -1.02 6.91 23.99
C ALA A 279 -0.40 5.65 24.63
N ALA A 280 0.75 5.18 24.15
CA ALA A 280 1.52 4.12 24.80
C ALA A 280 1.90 4.47 26.25
N TYR A 281 2.28 5.72 26.54
CA TYR A 281 2.52 6.15 27.92
C TYR A 281 1.25 6.09 28.79
N LEU A 282 0.08 6.45 28.23
CA LEU A 282 -1.20 6.37 28.95
C LEU A 282 -1.57 4.93 29.29
N GLU A 283 -1.48 4.02 28.32
CA GLU A 283 -1.73 2.57 28.51
C GLU A 283 -0.80 1.94 29.57
N ASN A 284 0.36 2.56 29.82
CA ASN A 284 1.31 2.13 30.86
C ASN A 284 1.19 2.92 32.17
N GLY A 285 0.11 3.68 32.38
CA GLY A 285 -0.12 4.48 33.59
C GLY A 285 0.78 5.72 33.73
N GLN A 286 1.59 6.06 32.73
CA GLN A 286 2.57 7.16 32.79
C GLN A 286 1.99 8.50 32.31
N LYS A 287 0.93 8.97 33.00
CA LYS A 287 0.16 10.19 32.62
C LYS A 287 1.03 11.44 32.44
N ALA A 288 2.04 11.65 33.30
CA ALA A 288 2.94 12.79 33.20
C ALA A 288 3.76 12.79 31.91
N ASN A 289 4.28 11.62 31.51
CA ASN A 289 5.03 11.45 30.27
C ASN A 289 4.15 11.64 29.04
N ALA A 290 2.93 11.11 29.05
CA ALA A 290 1.95 11.32 27.99
C ALA A 290 1.65 12.82 27.79
N LYS A 291 1.35 13.55 28.88
CA LYS A 291 1.09 15.00 28.87
C LYS A 291 2.27 15.78 28.30
N ARG A 292 3.50 15.41 28.67
CA ARG A 292 4.73 16.04 28.15
C ARG A 292 4.88 15.86 26.64
N ILE A 293 4.65 14.65 26.11
CA ILE A 293 4.73 14.40 24.67
C ILE A 293 3.62 15.16 23.92
N ALA A 294 2.39 15.12 24.44
CA ALA A 294 1.22 15.77 23.85
C ALA A 294 1.37 17.30 23.76
N LYS A 295 1.89 17.96 24.81
CA LYS A 295 2.16 19.42 24.80
C LYS A 295 3.06 19.88 23.66
N GLY A 296 3.98 19.02 23.22
CA GLY A 296 4.87 19.35 22.11
C GLY A 296 4.26 19.11 20.72
N ILE A 297 3.04 18.58 20.61
CA ILE A 297 2.37 18.33 19.34
C ILE A 297 1.65 19.61 18.94
N LYS A 298 2.24 20.38 18.02
CA LYS A 298 1.58 21.53 17.42
C LYS A 298 0.66 21.04 16.31
N VAL A 299 -0.65 21.18 16.47
CA VAL A 299 -1.61 20.97 15.38
C VAL A 299 -1.43 22.13 14.40
N GLN A 300 -0.83 21.87 13.24
CA GLN A 300 -0.77 22.88 12.18
C GLN A 300 -2.15 22.94 11.52
N GLY A 301 -2.87 24.04 11.79
CA GLY A 301 -4.04 24.47 11.02
C GLY A 301 -5.37 24.33 11.76
N GLN A 302 -5.81 25.42 12.40
CA GLN A 302 -7.22 25.76 12.27
C GLN A 302 -7.47 26.00 10.78
N HIS A 303 -8.44 25.27 10.22
CA HIS A 303 -8.89 25.43 8.85
C HIS A 303 -9.16 26.91 8.56
N LYS A 304 -8.45 27.50 7.59
CA LYS A 304 -9.02 28.62 6.84
C LYS A 304 -10.32 28.09 6.25
N ARG A 305 -11.45 28.63 6.73
CA ARG A 305 -12.80 28.30 6.28
C ARG A 305 -12.79 28.22 4.75
N PHE A 306 -13.34 27.14 4.21
CA PHE A 306 -13.64 27.08 2.78
C PHE A 306 -14.52 28.31 2.46
N PRO A 307 -14.21 29.10 1.41
CA PRO A 307 -15.16 30.09 0.93
C PRO A 307 -16.45 29.36 0.57
N LYS A 308 -17.56 29.90 1.08
CA LYS A 308 -18.93 29.42 0.81
C LYS A 308 -19.24 29.49 -0.67
#